data_AF-A0A1H0QK72-F1
#
_entry.id   AF-A0A1H0QK72-F1
#
_cell.length_a   1.000
_cell.length_b   1.000
_cell.length_c   1.000
_cell.angle_alpha   90.00
_cell.angle_beta   90.00
_cell.angle_gamma   90.00
#
_symmetry.space_group_name_H-M   'P 1'
#
loop_
_entity.id
_entity.type
_entity.pdbx_description
1 polymer ?
#
loop_
_entity_poly.entity_id
_entity_poly.type
_entity_poly.pdbx_seq_one_letter_code
_entity_poly.pdbx_strand_id
1 'polypeptide(L)' 'MAVLKTQYLRISKDKFHYLKFILEGYDNLAILSSFDNNGVVVLRYPDGLSRELFELLESIAVDIGPGF' A
#
# COMPACT_ATOMS: atom_id res chain seq x y z
N MET A 1 5.77 11.57 18.90
CA MET A 1 4.78 10.64 18.32
C MET A 1 4.97 10.65 16.82
N ALA A 2 5.05 9.49 16.17
CA ALA A 2 5.18 9.45 14.70
C ALA A 2 3.86 9.93 14.08
N VAL A 3 3.94 10.90 13.17
CA VAL A 3 2.79 11.34 12.38
C VAL A 3 2.59 10.30 11.27
N LEU A 4 1.42 9.65 11.28
CA LEU A 4 1.03 8.72 10.22
C LEU A 4 0.35 9.49 9.09
N LYS A 5 0.75 9.18 7.86
CA LYS A 5 0.08 9.58 6.63
C LYS A 5 -0.88 8.48 6.18
N THR A 6 -1.87 8.88 5.39
CA THR A 6 -2.89 7.98 4.83
C THR A 6 -2.88 8.13 3.32
N GLN A 7 -2.81 7.01 2.60
CA GLN A 7 -2.92 6.98 1.14
C GLN A 7 -4.00 5.99 0.73
N TYR A 8 -4.91 6.42 -0.14
CA TYR A 8 -5.92 5.55 -0.74
C TYR A 8 -5.45 5.10 -2.11
N LEU A 9 -5.64 3.82 -2.42
CA LEU A 9 -5.23 3.21 -3.68
C LEU A 9 -6.34 2.31 -4.19
N ARG A 10 -6.48 2.20 -5.50
CA ARG A 10 -7.30 1.16 -6.12
C ARG A 10 -6.38 0.06 -6.66
N ILE A 11 -6.63 -1.15 -6.22
CA ILE A 11 -5.93 -2.35 -6.66
C ILE A 11 -6.93 -3.38 -7.21
N SER A 12 -6.44 -4.34 -7.98
CA SER A 12 -7.19 -5.55 -8.27
C SER A 12 -7.46 -6.30 -6.96
N LYS A 13 -8.71 -6.70 -6.71
CA LYS A 13 -9.14 -7.24 -5.40
C LYS A 13 -8.34 -8.48 -4.98
N ASP A 14 -8.01 -9.35 -5.94
CA ASP A 14 -7.21 -10.55 -5.76
C ASP A 14 -5.76 -10.25 -5.33
N LYS A 15 -5.31 -9.00 -5.50
CA LYS A 15 -3.96 -8.56 -5.14
C LYS A 15 -3.84 -8.01 -3.72
N PHE A 16 -4.93 -7.97 -2.94
CA PHE A 16 -4.88 -7.48 -1.56
C PHE A 16 -3.84 -8.23 -0.71
N HIS A 17 -3.89 -9.57 -0.73
CA HIS A 17 -2.97 -10.40 0.05
C HIS A 17 -1.53 -10.34 -0.48
N TYR A 18 -1.36 -10.17 -1.80
CA TYR A 18 -0.06 -9.96 -2.40
C TYR A 18 0.57 -8.65 -1.91
N LEU A 19 -0.14 -7.52 -2.03
CA LEU A 19 0.36 -6.23 -1.55
C LEU A 19 0.63 -6.24 -0.04
N LYS A 20 -0.26 -6.86 0.75
CA LYS A 20 -0.06 -7.02 2.19
C LYS A 20 1.25 -7.74 2.52
N PHE A 21 1.50 -8.87 1.86
CA PHE A 21 2.70 -9.67 2.05
C PHE A 21 3.97 -8.88 1.74
N ILE A 22 3.99 -8.13 0.64
CA ILE A 22 5.15 -7.30 0.27
C ILE A 22 5.41 -6.24 1.33
N LEU A 23 4.39 -5.50 1.78
CA LEU A 23 4.56 -4.43 2.79
C LEU A 23 5.06 -4.96 4.14
N GLU A 24 4.61 -6.15 4.56
CA GLU A 24 5.07 -6.82 5.78
C GLU A 24 6.54 -7.28 5.66
N GLY A 25 6.99 -7.63 4.44
CA GLY A 25 8.37 -8.01 4.16
C GLY A 25 9.39 -6.85 4.27
N TYR A 26 8.94 -5.60 4.11
CA TYR A 26 9.76 -4.38 4.26
C TYR A 26 9.69 -3.82 5.69
N ASP A 27 9.85 -4.68 6.70
CA ASP A 27 9.78 -4.31 8.13
C ASP A 27 8.53 -3.48 8.50
N ASN A 28 7.38 -3.88 7.96
CA ASN A 28 6.09 -3.18 8.13
C ASN A 28 6.07 -1.73 7.61
N LEU A 29 6.61 -1.50 6.41
CA LEU A 29 6.67 -0.20 5.72
C LEU A 29 5.34 0.59 5.73
N ALA A 30 4.21 -0.13 5.59
CA ALA A 30 2.88 0.44 5.75
C ALA A 30 1.88 -0.61 6.24
N ILE A 31 0.84 -0.14 6.95
CA ILE A 31 -0.33 -0.95 7.30
C ILE A 31 -1.35 -0.86 6.15
N LEU A 32 -1.71 -2.00 5.56
CA LEU A 32 -2.77 -2.12 4.56
C LEU A 32 -4.11 -2.45 5.23
N SER A 33 -5.19 -1.80 4.80
CA SER A 33 -6.56 -2.17 5.17
C SER A 33 -7.50 -2.04 3.97
N SER A 34 -8.54 -2.87 3.92
CA SER A 34 -9.63 -2.69 2.95
C SER A 34 -10.43 -1.44 3.31
N PHE A 35 -10.74 -0.61 2.32
CA PHE A 35 -11.63 0.54 2.49
C PHE A 35 -13.03 0.27 1.93
N ASP A 36 -13.12 -0.39 0.77
CA ASP A 36 -14.39 -0.77 0.17
C ASP A 36 -14.37 -2.17 -0.45
N ASN A 37 -15.56 -2.65 -0.80
CA ASN A 37 -15.74 -3.93 -1.49
C ASN A 37 -15.38 -3.86 -2.98
N ASN A 38 -14.83 -2.76 -3.51
CA ASN A 38 -14.50 -2.54 -4.92
C ASN A 38 -12.99 -2.51 -5.20
N GLY A 39 -12.16 -2.88 -4.23
CA GLY A 39 -10.70 -2.93 -4.38
C GLY A 39 -10.01 -1.61 -4.02
N VAL A 40 -10.71 -0.69 -3.34
CA VAL A 40 -10.05 0.45 -2.70
C VAL A 40 -9.48 0.01 -1.37
N VAL A 41 -8.20 0.29 -1.18
CA VAL A 41 -7.46 0.02 0.04
C VAL A 41 -6.91 1.31 0.62
N VAL A 42 -6.59 1.27 1.90
CA VAL A 42 -5.94 2.37 2.61
C VAL A 42 -4.61 1.89 3.17
N LEU A 43 -3.56 2.66 2.89
CA LEU A 43 -2.24 2.54 3.47
C LEU A 43 -2.08 3.58 4.58
N ARG A 44 -1.58 3.15 5.73
CA ARG A 44 -1.11 4.03 6.80
C ARG A 44 0.37 3.81 7.03
N TYR A 45 1.16 4.86 6.98
CA TYR A 45 2.62 4.78 7.03
C TYR A 45 3.22 6.00 7.75
N PRO A 46 4.41 5.86 8.37
CA PRO A 46 5.14 7.01 8.92
C PRO A 46 5.56 7.98 7.82
N ASP A 47 5.44 9.28 8.08
CA ASP A 47 5.83 10.34 7.12
C ASP A 47 7.27 10.18 6.58
N GLY A 48 8.20 9.73 7.42
CA GLY A 48 9.60 9.49 7.04
C GLY A 48 9.82 8.35 6.05
N LEU A 49 8.83 7.48 5.85
CA LEU A 49 8.90 6.33 4.93
C LEU A 49 8.16 6.58 3.61
N SER A 50 7.63 7.80 3.41
CA SER A 50 6.85 8.15 2.21
C SER A 50 7.58 7.76 0.93
N ARG A 51 8.85 8.18 0.81
CA ARG A 51 9.64 7.96 -0.41
C ARG A 51 9.80 6.47 -0.73
N GLU A 52 10.24 5.69 0.26
CA GLU A 52 10.45 4.25 0.10
C GLU A 52 9.15 3.53 -0.25
N LEU A 53 8.04 3.91 0.39
CA LEU A 53 6.72 3.37 0.07
C LEU A 53 6.33 3.65 -1.38
N PHE A 54 6.47 4.89 -1.86
CA PHE A 54 6.08 5.23 -3.22
C PHE A 54 7.01 4.61 -4.27
N GLU A 55 8.32 4.52 -4.01
CA GLU A 55 9.27 3.82 -4.89
C GLU A 55 8.93 2.32 -4.99
N LEU A 56 8.59 1.67 -3.87
CA LEU A 56 8.12 0.28 -3.88
C LEU A 56 6.83 0.13 -4.69
N LEU A 57 5.83 0.96 -4.41
CA LEU A 57 4.53 0.85 -5.08
C LEU A 57 4.64 1.10 -6.59
N GLU A 58 5.49 2.04 -7.01
CA GLU A 58 5.82 2.27 -8.42
C GLU A 58 6.45 1.02 -9.05
N SER A 59 7.40 0.37 -8.36
CA SER A 59 8.07 -0.82 -8.87
C SER A 59 7.14 -2.03 -9.08
N ILE A 60 6.03 -2.10 -8.33
CA ILE A 60 5.04 -3.21 -8.39
C ILE A 60 3.70 -2.78 -8.99
N ALA A 61 3.59 -1.56 -9.52
CA ALA A 61 2.34 -0.98 -10.02
C ALA A 61 1.59 -1.91 -10.99
N VAL A 62 2.32 -2.50 -11.93
CA VAL A 62 1.79 -3.43 -12.94
C VAL A 62 1.22 -4.71 -12.31
N ASP A 63 1.77 -5.15 -11.17
CA ASP A 63 1.36 -6.38 -10.49
C ASP A 63 0.10 -6.21 -9.64
N ILE A 64 -0.14 -4.99 -9.12
CA ILE A 64 -1.24 -4.67 -8.21
C ILE A 64 -2.48 -4.10 -8.91
N GLY A 65 -2.34 -3.58 -10.14
CA GLY A 65 -3.46 -3.24 -11.02
C GLY A 65 -3.37 -1.84 -11.65
N PRO A 66 -4.30 -1.48 -12.55
CA PRO A 66 -4.21 -0.30 -13.43
C PRO A 66 -4.46 1.05 -12.73
N GLY A 67 -4.37 1.12 -11.40
CA GLY A 67 -4.73 2.27 -10.58
C GLY A 67 -3.56 3.00 -9.93
N PHE A 68 -2.33 2.73 -10.37
CA PHE A 68 -1.10 3.33 -9.85
C PHE A 68 -0.46 4.24 -10.90
#